data_AF-A0A655G0K9-F1
#
_entry.id   AF-A0A655G0K9-F1
#
_cell.length_a   1.000
_cell.length_b   1.000
_cell.length_c   1.000
_cell.angle_alpha   90.00
_cell.angle_beta   90.00
_cell.angle_gamma   90.00
#
_symmetry.space_group_name_H-M   'P 1'
#
loop_
_entity.id
_entity.type
_entity.pdbx_description
1 polymer ?
#
loop_
_entity_poly.entity_id
_entity_poly.type
_entity_poly.pdbx_seq_one_letter_code
_entity_poly.pdbx_strand_id
1 'polypeptide(L)' 'MRAKTGSLTAINSLVGVLTDRSGRVLTFAFISNEAGPNGRNAMDALATKLWFCGCTT' A
#
# COMPACT_ATOMS: atom_id res chain seq x y z
N MET A 1 6.60 -1.37 8.48
CA MET A 1 6.20 -1.63 7.08
C MET A 1 7.44 -1.52 6.21
N ARG A 2 7.62 -2.39 5.21
CA ARG A 2 8.68 -2.23 4.20
C ARG A 2 8.06 -2.32 2.82
N ALA A 3 8.25 -1.29 2.00
CA ALA A 3 7.67 -1.23 0.67
C ALA A 3 8.61 -0.51 -0.29
N LYS A 4 8.47 -0.82 -1.58
CA LYS A 4 9.13 -0.14 -2.68
C LYS A 4 8.10 0.61 -3.51
N THR A 5 8.50 1.81 -3.90
CA THR A 5 7.75 2.68 -4.80
C THR A 5 8.24 2.49 -6.23
N GLY A 6 7.30 2.46 -7.17
CA GLY A 6 7.56 2.65 -8.60
C GLY A 6 6.70 3.79 -9.12
N SER A 7 7.26 4.65 -9.96
CA SER A 7 6.55 5.76 -10.57
C SER A 7 6.95 5.85 -12.03
N LEU A 8 5.95 5.87 -12.90
CA LEU A 8 6.09 6.21 -14.32
C LEU A 8 5.06 7.31 -14.63
N THR A 9 5.15 7.96 -15.79
CA THR A 9 4.16 8.97 -16.20
C THR A 9 2.75 8.39 -16.07
N ALA A 10 1.91 9.04 -15.25
CA ALA A 10 0.54 8.64 -14.91
C ALA A 10 0.36 7.27 -14.20
N ILE A 11 1.44 6.57 -13.83
CA ILE A 11 1.36 5.26 -13.17
C ILE A 11 2.09 5.31 -11.82
N ASN A 12 1.41 4.84 -10.79
CA ASN A 12 1.96 4.69 -9.46
C ASN A 12 1.86 3.24 -9.00
N SER A 13 2.95 2.71 -8.47
CA SER A 13 2.98 1.40 -7.84
C SER A 13 3.59 1.44 -6.44
N LEU A 14 3.04 0.61 -5.57
CA LEU A 14 3.51 0.39 -4.20
C LEU A 14 3.42 -1.10 -3.88
N VAL A 15 4.56 -1.73 -3.66
CA VAL A 15 4.65 -3.17 -3.39
C VAL A 15 5.47 -3.39 -2.14
N GLY A 16 5.00 -4.25 -1.24
CA GLY A 16 5.70 -4.44 0.03
C GLY A 16 5.14 -5.52 0.91
N VAL A 17 5.70 -5.55 2.12
CA VAL A 17 5.29 -6.42 3.21
C VAL A 17 5.01 -5.59 4.46
N LEU A 18 4.02 -6.02 5.23
CA LEU A 18 3.72 -5.50 6.54
C LEU A 18 3.41 -6.64 7.50
N THR A 19 3.62 -6.39 8.78
CA THR A 19 3.19 -7.28 9.85
C THR A 19 1.95 -6.65 10.45
N ASP A 20 0.84 -7.38 10.47
CA ASP A 20 -0.39 -6.91 11.11
C ASP A 20 -0.28 -6.98 12.64
N ARG A 21 -1.30 -6.50 13.36
CA ARG A 21 -1.29 -6.53 14.84
C ARG A 21 -1.36 -7.95 15.43
N SER A 22 -1.82 -8.94 14.67
CA SER A 22 -1.82 -10.35 15.09
C SER A 22 -0.44 -11.01 14.96
N GLY A 23 0.54 -10.29 14.38
CA GLY A 23 1.88 -10.82 14.11
C GLY A 23 1.99 -11.54 12.77
N ARG A 24 0.93 -11.55 11.95
CA ARG A 24 0.94 -12.20 10.63
C ARG A 24 1.60 -11.30 9.60
N VAL A 25 2.46 -11.89 8.77
CA VAL A 25 3.06 -11.19 7.63
C VAL A 25 2.09 -11.18 6.45
N LEU A 26 1.83 -9.98 5.93
CA LEU A 26 1.00 -9.72 4.77
C LEU A 26 1.85 -9.13 3.66
N THR A 27 1.72 -9.67 2.46
CA THR A 27 2.32 -9.13 1.23
C THR A 27 1.25 -8.40 0.43
N PHE A 28 1.59 -7.25 -0.13
CA PHE A 28 0.67 -6.45 -0.93
C PHE A 28 1.34 -5.87 -2.18
N ALA A 29 0.56 -5.67 -3.23
CA ALA A 29 0.96 -5.01 -4.45
C ALA A 29 -0.18 -4.13 -4.96
N PHE A 30 0.05 -2.83 -5.02
CA PHE A 30 -0.90 -1.87 -5.55
C PHE A 30 -0.33 -1.22 -6.80
N ILE A 31 -1.16 -1.13 -7.84
CA ILE A 31 -0.85 -0.49 -9.11
C ILE A 31 -2.08 0.32 -9.50
N SER A 32 -1.88 1.62 -9.75
CA SER A 32 -2.92 2.48 -10.33
C SER A 32 -2.37 3.12 -11.58
N ASN A 33 -3.13 2.98 -12.64
CA ASN A 33 -2.96 3.74 -13.87
C ASN A 33 -3.77 5.03 -13.75
N GLU A 34 -3.37 6.05 -14.51
CA GLU A 34 -4.01 7.37 -14.53
C GLU A 34 -4.23 7.96 -13.12
N ALA A 35 -3.28 7.70 -12.20
CA ALA A 35 -3.49 7.94 -10.78
C ALA A 35 -3.55 9.45 -10.40
N GLY A 36 -3.36 10.34 -11.40
CA GLY A 36 -3.33 11.78 -11.22
C GLY A 36 -2.22 12.23 -10.26
N PRO A 37 -2.20 13.52 -9.86
CA PRO A 37 -1.17 14.04 -8.96
C PRO A 37 -1.24 13.42 -7.55
N ASN A 38 -2.39 12.86 -7.15
CA ASN A 38 -2.63 12.32 -5.81
C ASN A 38 -2.50 10.79 -5.72
N GLY A 39 -2.12 10.11 -6.81
CA GLY A 39 -2.01 8.65 -6.84
C GLY A 39 -1.14 8.08 -5.73
N ARG A 40 -0.05 8.77 -5.42
CA ARG A 40 0.85 8.40 -4.33
C ARG A 40 0.15 8.40 -2.96
N ASN A 41 -0.59 9.46 -2.65
CA ASN A 41 -1.29 9.62 -1.38
C ASN A 41 -2.37 8.55 -1.21
N ALA A 42 -3.09 8.20 -2.29
CA ALA A 42 -4.08 7.14 -2.27
C ALA A 42 -3.46 5.76 -1.96
N MET A 43 -2.29 5.47 -2.55
CA MET A 43 -1.56 4.23 -2.29
C MET A 43 -1.09 4.11 -0.84
N ASP A 44 -0.54 5.19 -0.30
CA ASP A 44 -0.07 5.21 1.09
C ASP A 44 -1.26 5.05 2.06
N ALA A 45 -2.41 5.68 1.78
CA ALA A 45 -3.64 5.50 2.57
C ALA A 45 -4.16 4.06 2.57
N LEU A 46 -4.13 3.37 1.43
CA LEU A 46 -4.52 1.97 1.32
C LEU A 46 -3.57 1.06 2.12
N ALA A 47 -2.26 1.31 2.04
CA ALA A 47 -1.26 0.58 2.82
C ALA A 47 -1.46 0.80 4.34
N THR A 48 -1.81 2.01 4.77
CA THR A 48 -2.17 2.30 6.17
C THR A 48 -3.41 1.51 6.61
N LYS A 49 -4.44 1.38 5.76
CA LYS A 49 -5.61 0.57 6.10
C LYS A 49 -5.26 -0.90 6.27
N LEU A 50 -4.40 -1.47 5.41
CA LEU A 50 -3.95 -2.85 5.59
C LEU A 50 -3.16 -3.07 6.89
N TRP A 51 -2.41 -2.07 7.37
CA TRP A 51 -1.73 -2.15 8.67
C TRP A 51 -2.71 -2.34 9.84
N PHE A 52 -3.92 -1.79 9.72
CA PHE A 52 -4.98 -1.95 10.71
C PHE A 52 -5.92 -3.13 10.40
N CYS A 53 -5.88 -3.70 9.20
CA CYS A 53 -6.61 -4.94 8.92
C CYS A 53 -6.13 -6.06 9.85
N GLY A 54 -7.07 -6.85 10.36
CA GLY A 54 -6.83 -7.81 11.45
C GLY A 54 -7.10 -7.24 12.85
N CYS A 55 -7.35 -5.92 12.99
CA CYS A 55 -7.97 -5.36 14.19
C CYS A 55 -9.49 -5.57 14.13
N THR A 56 -9.95 -6.80 14.25
CA THR A 56 -11.36 -7.08 14.56
C THR A 56 -11.54 -6.83 16.06
N THR A 57 -12.17 -5.71 16.41
CA THR A 57 -12.95 -5.61 17.66
C THR A 57 -14.36 -6.09 17.39
#